data_AF-A0A522UVU5-F1
#
_entry.id   AF-A0A522UVU5-F1
#
_cell.length_a   1.000
_cell.length_b   1.000
_cell.length_c   1.000
_cell.angle_alpha   90.00
_cell.angle_beta   90.00
_cell.angle_gamma   90.00
#
_symmetry.space_group_name_H-M   'P 1'
#
loop_
_entity.id
_entity.type
_entity.pdbx_description
1 polymer ?
#
loop_
_entity_poly.entity_id
_entity_poly.type
_entity_poly.pdbx_seq_one_letter_code
_entity_poly.pdbx_strand_id
1 'polypeptide(L)'
;MAKREEIIGLLEGSGPEAISGLGRKDPGLFRTLVSLSYDKGTLLSWRAIEAVGLLARELGMTNPEKVRTLAQRLLWMLREESGNNPWSVPDMLGEMVRNVPDQLADLAPIIASFHDEEILRCGVLRALVRIGEVRPDLVMDQQPLVREYLAHADPVARAYAVLLAGTIKQEALLEPLVTGAEGDGPTVTLYEDGEFRDWTLRGLARKITDAAKKG
;
A
#
# COMPACT_ATOMS: atom_id res chain seq x y z
N MET A 1 24.59 2.23 13.14
CA MET A 1 23.77 2.86 12.09
C MET A 1 24.30 2.36 10.77
N ALA A 2 23.46 1.72 9.96
CA ALA A 2 23.81 1.35 8.60
C ALA A 2 23.97 2.62 7.77
N LYS A 3 24.92 2.61 6.83
CA LYS A 3 25.09 3.77 5.94
C LYS A 3 23.94 3.80 4.94
N ARG A 4 23.55 4.97 4.46
CA ARG A 4 22.46 5.13 3.49
C ARG A 4 22.69 4.27 2.24
N GLU A 5 23.93 4.22 1.77
CA GLU A 5 24.35 3.45 0.60
C GLU A 5 24.18 1.94 0.80
N GLU A 6 24.39 1.45 2.03
CA GLU A 6 24.17 0.05 2.39
C GLU A 6 22.69 -0.31 2.33
N ILE A 7 21.83 0.55 2.88
CA ILE A 7 20.36 0.37 2.83
C ILE A 7 19.87 0.34 1.38
N ILE A 8 20.39 1.23 0.52
CA ILE A 8 20.04 1.25 -0.90
C ILE A 8 20.47 -0.06 -1.57
N GLY A 9 21.72 -0.48 -1.38
CA GLY A 9 22.22 -1.72 -1.98
C GLY A 9 21.42 -2.96 -1.56
N LEU A 10 20.98 -3.02 -0.30
CA LEU A 10 20.12 -4.09 0.20
C LEU A 10 18.74 -4.06 -0.49
N LEU A 11 18.09 -2.91 -0.55
CA LEU A 11 16.77 -2.77 -1.17
C LEU A 11 16.82 -3.06 -2.68
N GLU A 12 17.85 -2.61 -3.40
CA GLU A 12 17.98 -2.83 -4.85
C GLU A 12 18.36 -4.28 -5.18
N GLY A 13 19.26 -4.89 -4.41
CA GLY A 13 19.77 -6.23 -4.70
C GLY A 13 18.94 -7.38 -4.13
N SER A 14 18.39 -7.21 -2.92
CA SER A 14 17.77 -8.30 -2.14
C SER A 14 16.32 -8.04 -1.74
N GLY A 15 15.76 -6.87 -2.09
CA GLY A 15 14.37 -6.53 -1.84
C GLY A 15 14.09 -5.98 -0.44
N PRO A 16 12.81 -5.68 -0.13
CA PRO A 16 12.39 -5.10 1.15
C PRO A 16 12.79 -5.95 2.37
N GLU A 17 12.74 -7.27 2.26
CA GLU A 17 13.01 -8.21 3.34
C GLU A 17 14.43 -8.10 3.89
N ALA A 18 15.37 -7.64 3.07
CA ALA A 18 16.78 -7.52 3.40
C ALA A 18 17.06 -6.53 4.55
N ILE A 19 16.12 -5.63 4.85
CA ILE A 19 16.25 -4.69 5.98
C ILE A 19 15.87 -5.32 7.33
N SER A 20 15.30 -6.54 7.33
CA SER A 20 14.91 -7.24 8.55
C SER A 20 16.11 -7.48 9.45
N GLY A 21 16.03 -7.08 10.73
CA GLY A 21 17.12 -7.21 11.71
C GLY A 21 18.04 -6.00 11.81
N LEU A 22 17.93 -5.03 10.90
CA LEU A 22 18.54 -3.71 11.04
C LEU A 22 17.72 -2.79 11.94
N GLY A 23 16.40 -2.99 12.01
CA GLY A 23 15.47 -2.12 12.72
C GLY A 23 15.78 -1.94 14.20
N ARG A 24 16.19 -3.01 14.88
CA ARG A 24 16.62 -2.94 16.30
C ARG A 24 17.94 -2.20 16.52
N LYS A 25 18.82 -2.17 15.51
CA LYS A 25 20.21 -1.69 15.64
C LYS A 25 20.40 -0.27 15.12
N ASP A 26 19.45 0.23 14.32
CA ASP A 26 19.56 1.54 13.68
C ASP A 26 18.30 2.41 13.88
N PRO A 27 18.32 3.31 14.88
CA PRO A 27 17.26 4.29 15.08
C PRO A 27 17.03 5.24 13.89
N GLY A 28 18.00 5.37 12.98
CA GLY A 28 17.94 6.20 11.78
C GLY A 28 17.24 5.53 10.60
N LEU A 29 17.05 4.20 10.62
CA LEU A 29 16.54 3.44 9.48
C LEU A 29 15.19 3.97 8.99
N PHE A 30 14.24 4.23 9.89
CA PHE A 30 12.93 4.79 9.53
C PHE A 30 13.05 6.10 8.75
N ARG A 31 13.92 7.02 9.19
CA ARG A 31 14.14 8.31 8.51
C ARG A 31 14.72 8.09 7.11
N THR A 32 15.65 7.15 6.98
CA THR A 32 16.24 6.80 5.68
C THR A 32 15.20 6.23 4.74
N LEU A 33 14.39 5.25 5.19
CA LEU A 33 13.32 4.66 4.37
C LEU A 33 12.29 5.71 3.92
N VAL A 34 11.86 6.60 4.83
CA VAL A 34 10.96 7.71 4.47
C VAL A 34 11.60 8.59 3.39
N SER A 35 12.88 8.95 3.52
CA SER A 35 13.56 9.76 2.49
C SER A 35 13.72 9.06 1.14
N LEU A 36 13.81 7.73 1.15
CA LEU A 36 13.90 6.91 -0.07
C LEU A 36 12.54 6.75 -0.74
N SER A 37 11.43 6.98 -0.03
CA SER A 37 10.07 6.84 -0.57
C SER A 37 9.59 8.02 -1.41
N TYR A 38 10.40 9.08 -1.57
CA TYR A 38 9.97 10.31 -2.21
C TYR A 38 9.79 10.18 -3.73
N ASP A 39 10.47 9.29 -4.44
CA ASP A 39 10.33 9.17 -5.90
C ASP A 39 9.56 7.90 -6.29
N LYS A 40 8.22 7.97 -6.26
CA LYS A 40 7.33 6.85 -6.61
C LYS A 40 7.49 6.31 -8.03
N GLY A 41 8.29 6.94 -8.90
CA GLY A 41 8.67 6.39 -10.21
C GLY A 41 9.72 5.27 -10.13
N THR A 42 10.36 5.09 -8.97
CA THR A 42 11.49 4.15 -8.81
C THR A 42 11.10 2.92 -8.01
N LEU A 43 11.64 1.77 -8.40
CA LEU A 43 11.44 0.51 -7.66
C LEU A 43 12.00 0.60 -6.23
N LEU A 44 13.11 1.32 -6.05
CA LEU A 44 13.71 1.61 -4.75
C LEU A 44 12.71 2.27 -3.80
N SER A 45 11.93 3.25 -4.27
CA SER A 45 10.95 3.93 -3.42
C SER A 45 9.85 2.99 -2.95
N TRP A 46 9.34 2.13 -3.82
CA TRP A 46 8.34 1.14 -3.45
C TRP A 46 8.88 0.09 -2.49
N ARG A 47 10.12 -0.38 -2.71
CA ARG A 47 10.77 -1.30 -1.79
C ARG A 47 11.05 -0.65 -0.43
N ALA A 48 11.35 0.65 -0.40
CA ALA A 48 11.47 1.41 0.85
C ALA A 48 10.13 1.55 1.58
N ILE A 49 9.02 1.76 0.85
CA ILE A 49 7.66 1.80 1.41
C ILE A 49 7.31 0.45 2.07
N GLU A 50 7.53 -0.66 1.37
CA GLU A 50 7.28 -2.01 1.92
C GLU A 50 8.18 -2.30 3.14
N ALA A 51 9.45 -1.88 3.07
CA ALA A 51 10.38 -1.97 4.17
C ALA A 51 9.92 -1.20 5.44
N VAL A 52 9.16 -0.11 5.31
CA VAL A 52 8.58 0.56 6.50
C VAL A 52 7.63 -0.36 7.26
N GLY A 53 6.82 -1.16 6.55
CA GLY A 53 5.95 -2.16 7.18
C GLY A 53 6.74 -3.26 7.88
N LEU A 54 7.78 -3.77 7.24
CA LEU A 54 8.66 -4.80 7.82
C LEU A 54 9.39 -4.29 9.07
N LEU A 55 9.84 -3.04 9.06
CA LEU A 55 10.40 -2.37 10.24
C LEU A 55 9.36 -2.26 11.36
N ALA A 56 8.11 -1.90 11.03
CA ALA A 56 7.03 -1.84 12.01
C ALA A 56 6.76 -3.22 12.65
N ARG A 57 6.81 -4.31 11.87
CA ARG A 57 6.71 -5.69 12.38
C ARG A 57 7.81 -6.00 13.40
N GLU A 58 9.06 -5.70 13.06
CA GLU A 58 10.21 -5.99 13.93
C GLU A 58 10.14 -5.20 15.25
N LEU A 59 9.77 -3.92 15.17
CA LEU A 59 9.61 -3.05 16.33
C LEU A 59 8.37 -3.43 17.14
N GLY A 60 7.27 -3.83 16.51
CA GLY A 60 6.03 -4.18 17.19
C GLY A 60 6.15 -5.39 18.12
N MET A 61 7.14 -6.26 17.89
CA MET A 61 7.42 -7.40 18.77
C MET A 61 8.08 -7.00 20.10
N THR A 62 8.79 -5.88 20.14
CA THR A 62 9.61 -5.48 21.31
C THR A 62 9.24 -4.11 21.88
N ASN A 63 8.65 -3.24 21.07
CA ASN A 63 8.28 -1.88 21.41
C ASN A 63 7.07 -1.38 20.58
N PRO A 64 5.84 -1.86 20.88
CA PRO A 64 4.61 -1.40 20.22
C PRO A 64 4.40 0.12 20.24
N GLU A 65 4.77 0.78 21.35
CA GLU A 65 4.67 2.24 21.49
C GLU A 65 5.53 3.00 20.47
N LYS A 66 6.69 2.43 20.12
CA LYS A 66 7.52 2.99 19.06
C LYS A 66 6.82 2.94 17.71
N VAL A 67 6.15 1.84 17.40
CA VAL A 67 5.40 1.68 16.16
C VAL A 67 4.29 2.73 16.06
N ARG A 68 3.55 2.93 17.17
CA ARG A 68 2.54 4.00 17.27
C ARG A 68 3.12 5.39 17.05
N THR A 69 4.26 5.69 17.66
CA THR A 69 4.95 6.98 17.48
C THR A 69 5.34 7.20 16.02
N LEU A 70 5.81 6.17 15.31
CA LEU A 70 6.17 6.26 13.89
C LEU A 70 4.94 6.49 13.01
N ALA A 71 3.84 5.79 13.27
CA ALA A 71 2.59 5.98 12.54
C ALA A 71 2.00 7.38 12.77
N GLN A 72 2.03 7.90 13.99
CA GLN A 72 1.62 9.28 14.30
C GLN A 72 2.46 10.30 13.55
N ARG A 73 3.78 10.09 13.47
CA ARG A 73 4.67 10.96 12.70
C ARG A 73 4.29 10.98 11.21
N LEU A 74 3.96 9.84 10.63
CA LEU A 74 3.46 9.77 9.25
C LEU A 74 2.13 10.53 9.09
N LEU A 75 1.17 10.32 9.99
CA LEU A 75 -0.10 11.07 9.98
C LEU A 75 0.11 12.59 10.09
N TRP A 76 1.13 13.04 10.81
CA TRP A 76 1.48 14.47 10.87
C TRP A 76 2.06 14.98 9.55
N MET A 77 2.76 14.14 8.78
CA MET A 77 3.27 14.52 7.45
C MET A 77 2.15 14.72 6.42
N LEU A 78 0.99 14.07 6.60
CA LEU A 78 -0.20 14.32 5.76
C LEU A 78 -0.78 15.72 5.94
N ARG A 79 -0.49 16.41 7.06
CA ARG A 79 -1.00 17.76 7.30
C ARG A 79 -0.08 18.78 6.63
N GLU A 80 -0.69 19.79 6.01
CA GLU A 80 -0.08 20.77 5.08
C GLU A 80 1.11 21.57 5.65
N GLU A 81 1.31 21.62 6.97
CA GLU A 81 2.39 22.39 7.61
C GLU A 81 3.78 21.75 7.50
N SER A 82 3.89 20.52 7.01
CA SER A 82 5.15 19.77 7.16
C SER A 82 6.24 20.07 6.12
N GLY A 83 5.91 20.78 5.02
CA GLY A 83 6.85 21.03 3.90
C GLY A 83 7.43 19.75 3.28
N ASN A 84 6.95 18.58 3.71
CA ASN A 84 7.35 17.27 3.22
C ASN A 84 6.38 16.83 2.14
N ASN A 85 6.83 15.86 1.36
CA ASN A 85 6.05 15.31 0.29
C ASN A 85 5.14 14.18 0.80
N PRO A 86 3.81 14.39 0.92
CA PRO A 86 2.94 13.45 1.62
C PRO A 86 2.53 12.25 0.76
N TRP A 87 2.86 12.22 -0.53
CA TRP A 87 2.25 11.27 -1.48
C TRP A 87 2.47 9.79 -1.15
N SER A 88 3.57 9.41 -0.49
CA SER A 88 3.89 8.02 -0.10
C SER A 88 3.41 7.64 1.29
N VAL A 89 2.87 8.60 2.03
CA VAL A 89 2.47 8.38 3.42
C VAL A 89 1.32 7.38 3.55
N PRO A 90 0.25 7.43 2.73
CA PRO A 90 -0.80 6.41 2.80
C PRO A 90 -0.24 5.00 2.57
N ASP A 91 0.66 4.83 1.59
CA ASP A 91 1.26 3.53 1.29
C ASP A 91 2.09 3.00 2.46
N MET A 92 2.91 3.86 3.08
CA MET A 92 3.71 3.48 4.25
C MET A 92 2.80 3.11 5.43
N LEU A 93 1.76 3.89 5.70
CA LEU A 93 0.78 3.57 6.74
C LEU A 93 0.06 2.24 6.47
N GLY A 94 -0.32 1.99 5.22
CA GLY A 94 -0.91 0.72 4.78
C GLY A 94 0.00 -0.47 5.04
N GLU A 95 1.29 -0.37 4.68
CA GLU A 95 2.27 -1.43 4.94
C GLU A 95 2.53 -1.63 6.45
N MET A 96 2.50 -0.56 7.25
CA MET A 96 2.57 -0.67 8.71
C MET A 96 1.35 -1.41 9.27
N VAL A 97 0.13 -1.02 8.91
CA VAL A 97 -1.10 -1.67 9.39
C VAL A 97 -1.14 -3.14 8.94
N ARG A 98 -0.77 -3.44 7.68
CA ARG A 98 -0.67 -4.82 7.17
C ARG A 98 0.25 -5.69 8.04
N ASN A 99 1.35 -5.14 8.53
CA ASN A 99 2.39 -5.88 9.25
C ASN A 99 2.16 -5.97 10.78
N VAL A 100 1.42 -5.03 11.36
CA VAL A 100 1.06 -5.02 12.79
C VAL A 100 -0.42 -4.65 13.00
N PRO A 101 -1.38 -5.39 12.39
CA PRO A 101 -2.76 -4.95 12.31
C PRO A 101 -3.43 -4.76 13.67
N ASP A 102 -3.19 -5.65 14.62
CA ASP A 102 -3.77 -5.54 15.97
C ASP A 102 -3.29 -4.29 16.70
N GLN A 103 -2.09 -3.81 16.37
CA GLN A 103 -1.52 -2.63 16.97
C GLN A 103 -1.95 -1.35 16.28
N LEU A 104 -2.45 -1.36 15.04
CA LEU A 104 -2.75 -0.15 14.24
C LEU A 104 -4.12 -0.18 13.55
N ALA A 105 -5.03 -1.07 13.95
CA ALA A 105 -6.32 -1.29 13.29
C ALA A 105 -7.18 -0.01 13.14
N ASP A 106 -7.14 0.87 14.14
CA ASP A 106 -7.82 2.18 14.15
C ASP A 106 -7.34 3.13 13.05
N LEU A 107 -6.19 2.87 12.43
CA LEU A 107 -5.68 3.69 11.34
C LEU A 107 -6.33 3.37 10.00
N ALA A 108 -6.91 2.18 9.79
CA ALA A 108 -7.55 1.82 8.53
C ALA A 108 -8.64 2.84 8.10
N PRO A 109 -9.64 3.20 8.95
CA PRO A 109 -10.62 4.21 8.59
C PRO A 109 -10.02 5.62 8.46
N ILE A 110 -8.97 5.94 9.20
CA ILE A 110 -8.27 7.24 9.09
C ILE A 110 -7.59 7.35 7.72
N ILE A 111 -6.87 6.31 7.29
CA ILE A 111 -6.24 6.25 5.97
C ILE A 111 -7.30 6.37 4.88
N ALA A 112 -8.42 5.65 5.01
CA ALA A 112 -9.53 5.73 4.06
C ALA A 112 -10.02 7.17 3.89
N SER A 113 -10.14 7.96 4.96
CA SER A 113 -10.66 9.35 4.88
C SER A 113 -9.85 10.32 4.00
N PHE A 114 -8.63 9.96 3.60
CA PHE A 114 -7.80 10.77 2.69
C PHE A 114 -8.04 10.45 1.20
N HIS A 115 -9.00 9.59 0.85
CA HIS A 115 -9.23 9.15 -0.54
C HIS A 115 -9.60 10.30 -1.50
N ASP A 116 -10.26 11.34 -0.98
CA ASP A 116 -10.68 12.50 -1.77
C ASP A 116 -9.51 13.37 -2.23
N GLU A 117 -8.40 13.36 -1.49
CA GLU A 117 -7.19 14.10 -1.87
C GLU A 117 -6.54 13.44 -3.08
N GLU A 118 -6.60 14.10 -4.24
CA GLU A 118 -6.14 13.56 -5.53
C GLU A 118 -4.71 13.00 -5.48
N ILE A 119 -3.81 13.71 -4.81
CA ILE A 119 -2.40 13.33 -4.66
C ILE A 119 -2.18 12.09 -3.78
N LEU A 120 -3.13 11.77 -2.90
CA LEU A 120 -3.06 10.66 -1.94
C LEU A 120 -3.90 9.46 -2.38
N ARG A 121 -4.95 9.68 -3.16
CA ARG A 121 -5.99 8.72 -3.57
C ARG A 121 -5.45 7.35 -3.93
N CYS A 122 -4.53 7.27 -4.88
CA CYS A 122 -3.98 5.98 -5.31
C CYS A 122 -3.18 5.28 -4.19
N GLY A 123 -2.48 6.04 -3.35
CA GLY A 123 -1.81 5.49 -2.17
C GLY A 123 -2.79 5.00 -1.11
N VAL A 124 -3.91 5.71 -0.90
CA VAL A 124 -4.99 5.30 0.00
C VAL A 124 -5.63 3.99 -0.48
N LEU A 125 -6.01 3.92 -1.76
CA LEU A 125 -6.61 2.71 -2.32
C LEU A 125 -5.65 1.52 -2.25
N ARG A 126 -4.36 1.72 -2.56
CA ARG A 126 -3.34 0.68 -2.37
C ARG A 126 -3.23 0.25 -0.90
N ALA A 127 -3.20 1.20 0.03
CA ALA A 127 -3.12 0.90 1.46
C ALA A 127 -4.29 0.02 1.92
N LEU A 128 -5.51 0.33 1.49
CA LEU A 128 -6.70 -0.47 1.80
C LEU A 128 -6.63 -1.88 1.23
N VAL A 129 -6.12 -2.05 0.00
CA VAL A 129 -5.84 -3.38 -0.58
C VAL A 129 -4.85 -4.14 0.29
N ARG A 130 -3.70 -3.55 0.61
CA ARG A 130 -2.63 -4.18 1.41
C ARG A 130 -3.08 -4.55 2.81
N ILE A 131 -3.92 -3.72 3.45
CA ILE A 131 -4.55 -4.04 4.73
C ILE A 131 -5.51 -5.21 4.56
N GLY A 132 -6.39 -5.14 3.56
CA GLY A 132 -7.42 -6.15 3.30
C GLY A 132 -6.87 -7.54 2.96
N GLU A 133 -5.66 -7.64 2.40
CA GLU A 133 -4.99 -8.92 2.15
C GLU A 133 -4.73 -9.73 3.44
N VAL A 134 -4.56 -9.05 4.59
CA VAL A 134 -4.26 -9.69 5.89
C VAL A 134 -5.43 -9.58 6.86
N ARG A 135 -6.14 -8.46 6.84
CA ARG A 135 -7.29 -8.16 7.70
C ARG A 135 -8.44 -7.56 6.89
N PRO A 136 -9.16 -8.39 6.10
CA PRO A 136 -10.31 -7.94 5.32
C PRO A 136 -11.34 -7.20 6.17
N ASP A 137 -11.52 -7.61 7.42
CA ASP A 137 -12.47 -7.05 8.38
C ASP A 137 -12.27 -5.55 8.64
N LEU A 138 -11.04 -5.04 8.51
CA LEU A 138 -10.72 -3.62 8.71
C LEU A 138 -11.11 -2.73 7.53
N VAL A 139 -11.47 -3.32 6.38
CA VAL A 139 -11.78 -2.59 5.15
C VAL A 139 -13.11 -3.02 4.51
N MET A 140 -13.89 -3.90 5.14
CA MET A 140 -15.17 -4.40 4.58
C MET A 140 -16.19 -3.28 4.32
N ASP A 141 -16.13 -2.20 5.09
CA ASP A 141 -17.01 -1.03 4.95
C ASP A 141 -16.65 -0.13 3.75
N GLN A 142 -15.54 -0.41 3.06
CA GLN A 142 -15.06 0.37 1.91
C GLN A 142 -15.72 -0.02 0.57
N GLN A 143 -16.83 -0.78 0.59
CA GLN A 143 -17.63 -1.06 -0.61
C GLN A 143 -18.04 0.22 -1.38
N PRO A 144 -18.41 1.35 -0.73
CA PRO A 144 -18.70 2.60 -1.44
C PRO A 144 -17.51 3.10 -2.27
N LEU A 145 -16.29 3.04 -1.73
CA LEU A 145 -15.08 3.44 -2.45
C LEU A 145 -14.83 2.54 -3.66
N VAL A 146 -15.06 1.23 -3.53
CA VAL A 146 -14.97 0.31 -4.68
C VAL A 146 -15.91 0.75 -5.80
N ARG A 147 -17.17 1.04 -5.49
CA ARG A 147 -18.16 1.48 -6.50
C ARG A 147 -17.77 2.80 -7.14
N GLU A 148 -17.31 3.76 -6.34
CA GLU A 148 -16.83 5.06 -6.81
C GLU A 148 -15.65 4.91 -7.78
N TYR A 149 -14.62 4.18 -7.36
CA TYR A 149 -13.35 4.16 -8.08
C TYR A 149 -13.30 3.18 -9.27
N LEU A 150 -14.20 2.20 -9.36
CA LEU A 150 -14.30 1.34 -10.55
C LEU A 150 -14.63 2.14 -11.84
N ALA A 151 -15.36 3.25 -11.69
CA ALA A 151 -15.77 4.14 -12.79
C ALA A 151 -14.92 5.42 -12.90
N HIS A 152 -13.87 5.56 -12.09
CA HIS A 152 -13.05 6.77 -12.04
C HIS A 152 -12.19 6.95 -13.30
N ALA A 153 -11.80 8.19 -13.63
CA ALA A 153 -11.02 8.47 -14.85
C ALA A 153 -9.56 7.98 -14.78
N ASP A 154 -8.95 8.03 -13.59
CA ASP A 154 -7.59 7.53 -13.35
C ASP A 154 -7.55 5.98 -13.41
N PRO A 155 -6.82 5.38 -14.37
CA PRO A 155 -6.75 3.94 -14.52
C PRO A 155 -6.04 3.24 -13.35
N VAL A 156 -5.12 3.90 -12.63
CA VAL A 156 -4.46 3.33 -11.45
C VAL A 156 -5.45 3.23 -10.28
N ALA A 157 -6.25 4.27 -10.06
CA ALA A 157 -7.32 4.25 -9.06
C ALA A 157 -8.34 3.11 -9.34
N ARG A 158 -8.75 2.96 -10.61
CA ARG A 158 -9.61 1.84 -11.02
C ARG A 158 -8.99 0.49 -10.73
N ALA A 159 -7.70 0.33 -10.99
CA ALA A 159 -7.00 -0.94 -10.77
C ALA A 159 -6.96 -1.31 -9.28
N TYR A 160 -6.67 -0.36 -8.39
CA TYR A 160 -6.76 -0.60 -6.95
C TYR A 160 -8.19 -0.85 -6.49
N ALA A 161 -9.21 -0.22 -7.09
CA ALA A 161 -10.61 -0.54 -6.81
C ALA A 161 -10.96 -1.99 -7.19
N VAL A 162 -10.42 -2.50 -8.30
CA VAL A 162 -10.58 -3.91 -8.70
C VAL A 162 -9.94 -4.85 -7.68
N LEU A 163 -8.72 -4.55 -7.21
CA LEU A 163 -8.06 -5.35 -6.18
C LEU A 163 -8.83 -5.31 -4.86
N LEU A 164 -9.28 -4.11 -4.44
CA LEU A 164 -10.04 -3.92 -3.21
C LEU A 164 -11.35 -4.70 -3.25
N ALA A 165 -12.06 -4.72 -4.39
CA ALA A 165 -13.24 -5.55 -4.56
C ALA A 165 -12.97 -7.03 -4.26
N GLY A 166 -11.81 -7.55 -4.64
CA GLY A 166 -11.38 -8.91 -4.30
C GLY A 166 -11.12 -9.10 -2.81
N THR A 167 -10.42 -8.15 -2.16
CA THR A 167 -10.10 -8.28 -0.73
C THR A 167 -11.36 -8.25 0.15
N ILE A 168 -12.39 -7.50 -0.25
CA ILE A 168 -13.67 -7.40 0.48
C ILE A 168 -14.78 -8.34 -0.04
N LYS A 169 -14.43 -9.29 -0.92
CA LYS A 169 -15.36 -10.30 -1.49
C LYS A 169 -16.58 -9.70 -2.19
N GLN A 170 -16.33 -8.68 -3.01
CA GLN A 170 -17.31 -7.96 -3.83
C GLN A 170 -17.02 -8.18 -5.32
N GLU A 171 -16.60 -9.38 -5.70
CA GLU A 171 -16.21 -9.72 -7.06
C GLU A 171 -17.36 -9.58 -8.07
N ALA A 172 -18.61 -9.65 -7.60
CA ALA A 172 -19.79 -9.35 -8.41
C ALA A 172 -19.76 -7.94 -9.03
N LEU A 173 -19.10 -6.97 -8.38
CA LEU A 173 -18.92 -5.62 -8.93
C LEU A 173 -18.00 -5.59 -10.15
N LEU A 174 -17.22 -6.65 -10.37
CA LEU A 174 -16.25 -6.75 -11.45
C LEU A 174 -16.83 -7.40 -12.72
N GLU A 175 -18.04 -7.94 -12.67
CA GLU A 175 -18.68 -8.62 -13.80
C GLU A 175 -18.70 -7.78 -15.09
N PRO A 176 -18.99 -6.46 -15.06
CA PRO A 176 -18.95 -5.64 -16.27
C PRO A 176 -17.55 -5.56 -16.91
N LEU A 177 -16.48 -5.60 -16.11
CA LEU A 177 -15.11 -5.58 -16.63
C LEU A 177 -14.71 -6.92 -17.27
N VAL A 178 -15.22 -8.03 -16.72
CA VAL A 178 -14.92 -9.38 -17.19
C VAL A 178 -15.68 -9.72 -18.47
N THR A 179 -16.95 -9.32 -18.57
CA THR A 179 -17.87 -9.69 -19.65
C THR A 179 -18.02 -8.63 -20.74
N GLY A 180 -17.58 -7.39 -20.48
CA GLY A 180 -17.67 -6.29 -21.43
C GLY A 180 -17.04 -6.60 -22.79
N ALA A 181 -17.62 -6.04 -23.86
CA ALA A 181 -17.19 -6.28 -25.24
C ALA A 181 -15.96 -5.47 -25.67
N GLU A 182 -15.55 -4.48 -24.87
CA GLU A 182 -14.37 -3.65 -25.17
C GLU A 182 -13.08 -4.52 -25.15
N GLY A 183 -11.98 -4.07 -25.75
CA GLY A 183 -10.70 -4.80 -25.63
C GLY A 183 -10.19 -4.83 -24.18
N ASP A 184 -9.03 -5.43 -23.93
CA ASP A 184 -8.45 -5.42 -22.58
C ASP A 184 -8.06 -4.01 -22.09
N GLY A 185 -8.12 -3.00 -22.97
CA GLY A 185 -7.86 -1.60 -22.65
C GLY A 185 -6.36 -1.31 -22.48
N PRO A 186 -6.00 -0.09 -22.05
CA PRO A 186 -4.62 0.26 -21.74
C PRO A 186 -4.11 -0.52 -20.52
N THR A 187 -2.79 -0.74 -20.46
CA THR A 187 -2.14 -1.32 -19.30
C THR A 187 -1.89 -0.30 -18.20
N VAL A 188 -1.89 -0.78 -16.96
CA VAL A 188 -1.46 -0.06 -15.77
C VAL A 188 -0.29 -0.81 -15.14
N THR A 189 0.73 -0.07 -14.72
CA THR A 189 1.86 -0.64 -13.97
C THR A 189 1.59 -0.50 -12.48
N LEU A 190 1.55 -1.62 -11.77
CA LEU A 190 1.36 -1.67 -10.32
C LEU A 190 2.60 -2.26 -9.64
N TYR A 191 2.87 -1.84 -8.41
CA TYR A 191 3.88 -2.47 -7.57
C TYR A 191 3.29 -3.65 -6.79
N GLU A 192 3.85 -4.83 -6.98
CA GLU A 192 3.45 -6.09 -6.35
C GLU A 192 4.68 -6.83 -5.81
N ASP A 193 4.78 -6.89 -4.48
CA ASP A 193 5.76 -7.69 -3.71
C ASP A 193 7.18 -7.61 -4.28
N GLY A 194 7.77 -6.41 -4.23
CA GLY A 194 9.15 -6.19 -4.66
C GLY A 194 9.36 -5.84 -6.13
N GLU A 195 8.35 -5.98 -7.01
CA GLU A 195 8.48 -5.80 -8.46
C GLU A 195 7.33 -4.98 -9.08
N PHE A 196 7.59 -4.37 -10.24
CA PHE A 196 6.53 -3.77 -11.05
C PHE A 196 5.91 -4.79 -12.00
N ARG A 197 4.58 -4.74 -12.15
CA ARG A 197 3.82 -5.61 -13.04
C ARG A 197 2.80 -4.82 -13.82
N ASP A 198 2.71 -5.15 -15.10
CA ASP A 198 1.74 -4.55 -16.01
C ASP A 198 0.47 -5.39 -16.07
N TRP A 199 -0.66 -4.72 -15.98
CA TRP A 199 -1.96 -5.34 -16.01
C TRP A 199 -2.93 -4.58 -16.89
N THR A 200 -3.84 -5.32 -17.50
CA THR A 200 -5.08 -4.76 -18.01
C THR A 200 -6.14 -4.82 -16.92
N LEU A 201 -7.07 -3.85 -16.88
CA LEU A 201 -8.15 -3.87 -15.88
C LEU A 201 -8.99 -5.15 -15.96
N ARG A 202 -9.23 -5.65 -17.18
CA ARG A 202 -9.89 -6.94 -17.38
C ARG A 202 -9.04 -8.10 -16.86
N GLY A 203 -7.74 -8.10 -17.12
CA GLY A 203 -6.81 -9.13 -16.64
C GLY A 203 -6.82 -9.19 -15.11
N LEU A 204 -6.81 -8.04 -14.45
CA LEU A 204 -6.94 -7.93 -12.99
C LEU A 204 -8.27 -8.50 -12.51
N ALA A 205 -9.39 -8.09 -13.13
CA ALA A 205 -10.72 -8.54 -12.74
C ALA A 205 -10.90 -10.07 -12.91
N ARG A 206 -10.35 -10.64 -13.99
CA ARG A 206 -10.32 -12.10 -14.21
C ARG A 206 -9.49 -12.82 -13.15
N LYS A 207 -8.28 -12.33 -12.84
CA LYS A 207 -7.43 -12.88 -11.77
C LYS A 207 -8.20 -12.98 -10.44
N ILE A 208 -8.91 -11.92 -10.07
CA ILE A 208 -9.69 -11.86 -8.83
C ILE A 208 -10.90 -12.80 -8.88
N THR A 209 -11.73 -12.72 -9.92
CA THR A 209 -12.94 -13.55 -10.04
C THR A 209 -12.63 -15.05 -10.16
N ASP A 210 -11.54 -15.43 -10.82
CA ASP A 210 -11.14 -16.83 -10.95
C ASP A 210 -10.51 -17.39 -9.67
N ALA A 211 -9.84 -16.54 -8.86
CA ALA A 211 -9.38 -16.93 -7.54
C ALA A 211 -10.58 -17.19 -6.60
N ALA A 212 -11.61 -16.34 -6.65
CA ALA A 212 -12.81 -16.48 -5.82
C ALA A 212 -13.63 -17.75 -6.12
N LYS A 213 -13.59 -18.28 -7.35
CA LYS A 213 -14.26 -19.55 -7.73
C LYS A 213 -13.54 -20.80 -7.21
N LYS A 214 -12.26 -20.67 -6.82
CA LYS A 214 -11.40 -21.79 -6.40
C LYS A 214 -11.34 -21.97 -4.88
N GLY A 215 -11.71 -20.96 -4.11
CA GLY A 215 -11.75 -20.99 -2.64
C GLY A 215 -13.14 -21.25 -2.11
#